data_AF-A0A3M7EA11-F1
#
_entry.id   AF-A0A3M7EA11-F1
#
_cell.length_a   1.000
_cell.length_b   1.000
_cell.length_c   1.000
_cell.angle_alpha   90.00
_cell.angle_beta   90.00
_cell.angle_gamma   90.00
#
_symmetry.space_group_name_H-M   'P 1'
#
loop_
_entity.id
_entity.type
_entity.pdbx_description
1 polymer ?
#
loop_
_entity_poly.entity_id
_entity_poly.type
_entity_poly.pdbx_seq_one_letter_code
_entity_poly.pdbx_strand_id
1 'polypeptide(L)'
;MATLMRRPFAVANALKSPLQQSCSRATFQRSFQTQASKPQTFRPATPLQAFASARQSVFRNAFQQGSKRGYQSAAPPNPLAQGNITQRLIYGGAIFGGTLLAINLIFNRETREDGGMPPFERSYLNDTFLHTGLGIGIIGIAARALHLNGWSYRLMSANPWLVLGIGLVGSIGTMMGCRATPPDNYMVKYGLWAGFNLTQAALLSPLMFFSPAILARAGLYTVGMMGSIAFVGATAKQEKYLYLGGPLLAGVAIVALSGLAPLVLPVTATRTLMFTENLWLYGGLAVFGGFTLYDIQKILHHARMSERGLMRKDTVNESISLELDLINIFVRMVQILALQQGRNRR
;
A
#
# COMPACT_ATOMS: atom_id res chain seq x y z
N MET A 1 48.51 46.51 -52.38
CA MET A 1 48.06 46.53 -50.97
C MET A 1 48.61 45.31 -50.28
N ALA A 2 49.31 45.51 -49.16
CA ALA A 2 49.50 44.63 -47.99
C ALA A 2 49.64 43.11 -48.21
N THR A 3 50.62 42.36 -47.69
CA THR A 3 51.70 42.55 -46.70
C THR A 3 52.43 41.19 -46.67
N LEU A 4 53.77 41.15 -46.76
CA LEU A 4 54.70 40.76 -45.68
C LEU A 4 54.41 39.36 -45.07
N MET A 5 55.36 38.43 -44.84
CA MET A 5 56.81 38.49 -44.78
C MET A 5 57.38 37.07 -44.59
N ARG A 6 58.59 36.86 -45.14
CA ARG A 6 59.75 36.13 -44.58
C ARG A 6 59.75 34.60 -44.37
N ARG A 7 60.29 33.98 -45.43
CA ARG A 7 61.40 32.98 -45.51
C ARG A 7 62.58 33.19 -44.48
N PRO A 8 63.75 32.49 -44.52
CA PRO A 8 64.18 31.22 -45.18
C PRO A 8 65.19 30.34 -44.34
N PHE A 9 65.71 29.28 -44.99
CA PHE A 9 67.05 28.64 -44.79
C PHE A 9 67.20 27.69 -43.59
N ALA A 10 67.95 26.58 -43.63
CA ALA A 10 68.83 25.96 -44.63
C ALA A 10 69.32 24.59 -44.09
N VAL A 11 69.68 23.68 -45.01
CA VAL A 11 70.84 22.74 -45.00
C VAL A 11 70.92 21.76 -43.79
N ALA A 12 70.58 20.48 -43.95
CA ALA A 12 71.34 19.38 -44.58
C ALA A 12 72.59 18.89 -43.80
N ASN A 13 72.60 17.57 -43.63
CA ASN A 13 73.72 16.62 -43.57
C ASN A 13 74.41 16.26 -42.24
N ALA A 14 74.56 14.92 -42.13
CA ALA A 14 75.79 14.19 -41.84
C ALA A 14 76.05 13.67 -40.41
N LEU A 15 75.87 12.34 -40.30
CA LEU A 15 76.91 11.32 -40.02
C LEU A 15 77.59 11.25 -38.63
N LYS A 16 77.61 10.00 -38.13
CA LYS A 16 78.67 9.27 -37.40
C LYS A 16 78.51 9.02 -35.89
N SER A 17 78.01 7.81 -35.60
CA SER A 17 78.67 6.72 -34.84
C SER A 17 79.05 6.94 -33.34
N PRO A 18 79.56 5.92 -32.61
CA PRO A 18 78.81 5.27 -31.52
C PRO A 18 79.52 5.33 -30.15
N LEU A 19 78.81 5.31 -29.02
CA LEU A 19 79.46 5.05 -27.72
C LEU A 19 78.58 4.27 -26.73
N GLN A 20 79.27 3.31 -26.11
CA GLN A 20 78.84 2.39 -25.07
C GLN A 20 78.38 3.13 -23.81
N GLN A 21 77.46 2.54 -23.04
CA GLN A 21 77.56 2.57 -21.59
C GLN A 21 76.79 1.43 -20.90
N SER A 22 77.57 0.74 -20.07
CA SER A 22 77.19 -0.29 -19.11
C SER A 22 76.02 0.17 -18.21
N CYS A 23 75.04 -0.71 -17.98
CA CYS A 23 74.11 -0.56 -16.88
C CYS A 23 74.04 -1.84 -16.04
N SER A 24 74.24 -1.59 -14.76
CA SER A 24 74.48 -2.52 -13.68
C SER A 24 73.24 -3.35 -13.32
N ARG A 25 73.56 -4.58 -12.93
CA ARG A 25 72.69 -5.63 -12.38
C ARG A 25 71.88 -5.12 -11.18
N ALA A 26 70.56 -5.09 -11.30
CA ALA A 26 69.63 -5.01 -10.17
C ALA A 26 68.72 -6.25 -10.19
N THR A 27 68.99 -7.15 -9.24
CA THR A 27 68.27 -8.41 -9.03
C THR A 27 66.89 -8.11 -8.44
N PHE A 28 65.82 -8.33 -9.20
CA PHE A 28 64.45 -8.32 -8.68
C PHE A 28 63.98 -9.77 -8.52
N GLN A 29 64.06 -10.29 -7.29
CA GLN A 29 63.48 -11.60 -6.94
C GLN A 29 61.96 -11.45 -6.84
N ARG A 30 61.23 -11.95 -7.84
CA ARG A 30 59.77 -12.13 -7.76
C ARG A 30 59.48 -13.54 -7.25
N SER A 31 59.04 -13.63 -6.00
CA SER A 31 58.58 -14.86 -5.36
C SER A 31 57.25 -15.32 -5.96
N PHE A 32 57.20 -16.56 -6.46
CA PHE A 32 55.97 -17.23 -6.85
C PHE A 32 55.39 -17.96 -5.62
N GLN A 33 54.35 -17.40 -5.02
CA GLN A 33 53.48 -18.14 -4.09
C GLN A 33 52.38 -18.84 -4.87
N THR A 34 52.53 -20.14 -5.08
CA THR A 34 51.48 -21.04 -5.55
C THR A 34 50.60 -21.43 -4.35
N GLN A 35 49.40 -20.85 -4.23
CA GLN A 35 48.37 -21.39 -3.34
C GLN A 35 47.68 -22.57 -4.03
N ALA A 36 47.84 -23.76 -3.45
CA ALA A 36 47.15 -24.97 -3.85
C ALA A 36 45.64 -24.84 -3.59
N SER A 37 44.82 -24.93 -4.65
CA SER A 37 43.36 -24.99 -4.53
C SER A 37 42.93 -26.39 -4.09
N LYS A 38 42.06 -26.46 -3.07
CA LYS A 38 41.44 -27.72 -2.63
C LYS A 38 40.52 -28.25 -3.74
N PRO A 39 40.46 -29.57 -3.99
CA PRO A 39 39.60 -30.14 -5.03
C PRO A 39 38.12 -29.93 -4.69
N GLN A 40 37.40 -29.21 -5.55
CA GLN A 40 35.94 -29.12 -5.48
C GLN A 40 35.33 -30.43 -6.00
N THR A 41 34.78 -31.23 -5.10
CA THR A 41 33.90 -32.34 -5.43
C THR A 41 32.70 -31.83 -6.22
N PHE A 42 32.66 -32.14 -7.52
CA PHE A 42 31.52 -31.95 -8.39
C PHE A 42 30.40 -32.90 -7.96
N ARG A 43 29.39 -32.39 -7.26
CA ARG A 43 28.10 -33.09 -7.09
C ARG A 43 27.19 -32.64 -8.24
N PRO A 44 26.73 -33.55 -9.12
CA PRO A 44 25.76 -33.16 -10.14
C PRO A 44 24.45 -32.80 -9.44
N ALA A 45 24.08 -31.53 -9.48
CA ALA A 45 22.76 -31.08 -9.04
C ALA A 45 21.73 -31.65 -10.02
N THR A 46 20.92 -32.60 -9.55
CA THR A 46 19.74 -33.07 -10.27
C THR A 46 18.83 -31.89 -10.65
N PRO A 47 18.35 -31.80 -11.91
CA PRO A 47 17.67 -30.62 -12.43
C PRO A 47 16.34 -30.29 -11.72
N LEU A 48 15.79 -31.17 -10.89
CA LEU A 48 14.51 -30.96 -10.21
C LEU A 48 14.59 -30.07 -8.95
N GLN A 49 15.77 -29.85 -8.35
CA GLN A 49 15.92 -28.95 -7.18
C GLN A 49 16.18 -27.48 -7.56
N ALA A 50 16.65 -27.22 -8.78
CA ALA A 50 16.86 -25.87 -9.31
C ALA A 50 15.54 -25.16 -9.66
N PHE A 51 14.49 -25.91 -10.04
CA PHE A 51 13.18 -25.35 -10.36
C PHE A 51 12.34 -24.97 -9.13
N ALA A 52 12.56 -25.61 -7.97
CA ALA A 52 11.83 -25.31 -6.74
C ALA A 52 12.39 -24.07 -6.01
N SER A 53 13.72 -23.93 -5.98
CA SER A 53 14.43 -22.81 -5.34
C SER A 53 14.36 -21.50 -6.14
N ALA A 54 14.23 -21.58 -7.47
CA ALA A 54 14.03 -20.42 -8.34
C ALA A 54 12.63 -19.77 -8.20
N ARG A 55 11.59 -20.51 -7.81
CA ARG A 55 10.24 -19.95 -7.63
C ARG A 55 10.06 -19.25 -6.28
N GLN A 56 10.68 -19.75 -5.22
CA GLN A 56 10.64 -19.08 -3.90
C GLN A 56 11.44 -17.78 -3.88
N SER A 57 12.51 -17.67 -4.67
CA SER A 57 13.29 -16.44 -4.77
C SER A 57 12.60 -15.37 -5.63
N VAL A 58 11.78 -15.74 -6.61
CA VAL A 58 11.07 -14.77 -7.48
C VAL A 58 9.96 -14.03 -6.74
N PHE A 59 9.17 -14.69 -5.89
CA PHE A 59 8.14 -14.00 -5.08
C PHE A 59 8.76 -13.11 -4.00
N ARG A 60 9.85 -13.55 -3.36
CA ARG A 60 10.58 -12.77 -2.36
C ARG A 60 11.32 -11.60 -3.01
N ASN A 61 11.89 -11.81 -4.21
CA ASN A 61 12.57 -10.76 -4.96
C ASN A 61 11.60 -9.79 -5.64
N ALA A 62 10.39 -10.19 -6.05
CA ALA A 62 9.39 -9.25 -6.55
C ALA A 62 8.94 -8.28 -5.44
N PHE A 63 8.73 -8.80 -4.23
CA PHE A 63 8.38 -7.99 -3.05
C PHE A 63 9.56 -7.14 -2.53
N GLN A 64 10.80 -7.63 -2.66
CA GLN A 64 12.01 -6.89 -2.23
C GLN A 64 12.59 -5.97 -3.32
N GLN A 65 12.39 -6.22 -4.61
CA GLN A 65 12.93 -5.42 -5.72
C GLN A 65 11.97 -4.35 -6.25
N GLY A 66 10.66 -4.45 -6.00
CA GLY A 66 9.74 -3.31 -6.19
C GLY A 66 10.17 -2.08 -5.39
N SER A 67 10.79 -2.32 -4.21
CA SER A 67 11.39 -1.26 -3.39
C SER A 67 12.66 -0.62 -3.98
N LYS A 68 13.22 -1.14 -5.10
CA LYS A 68 14.56 -0.74 -5.56
C LYS A 68 14.64 0.33 -6.63
N ARG A 69 13.57 0.67 -7.36
CA ARG A 69 13.72 1.51 -8.56
C ARG A 69 12.56 2.50 -8.70
N GLY A 70 12.66 3.59 -7.94
CA GLY A 70 11.74 4.72 -8.03
C GLY A 70 12.35 5.87 -8.81
N TYR A 71 11.59 6.37 -9.80
CA TYR A 71 11.77 7.70 -10.38
C TYR A 71 11.93 8.76 -9.28
N GLN A 72 12.86 9.69 -9.50
CA GLN A 72 13.05 10.88 -8.67
C GLN A 72 11.82 11.79 -8.77
N SER A 73 10.87 11.60 -7.87
CA SER A 73 9.88 12.62 -7.52
C SER A 73 10.15 13.00 -6.08
N ALA A 74 10.86 14.12 -5.91
CA ALA A 74 11.05 14.75 -4.62
C ALA A 74 9.67 14.97 -3.99
N ALA A 75 9.46 14.42 -2.79
CA ALA A 75 8.27 14.77 -2.02
C ALA A 75 8.32 16.29 -1.78
N PRO A 76 7.18 17.01 -1.89
CA PRO A 76 7.12 18.41 -1.53
C PRO A 76 7.72 18.63 -0.15
N PRO A 77 8.43 19.76 0.10
CA PRO A 77 8.95 20.08 1.42
C PRO A 77 7.80 19.96 2.42
N ASN A 78 7.99 19.19 3.49
CA ASN A 78 6.96 19.03 4.51
C ASN A 78 7.08 20.19 5.51
N PRO A 79 6.26 21.26 5.42
CA PRO A 79 6.39 22.43 6.29
C PRO A 79 6.11 22.10 7.76
N LEU A 80 5.48 20.94 8.04
CA LEU A 80 5.24 20.46 9.40
C LEU A 80 6.48 19.82 10.04
N ALA A 81 7.53 19.52 9.27
CA ALA A 81 8.74 18.88 9.78
C ALA A 81 9.70 19.88 10.46
N GLN A 82 9.63 21.16 10.14
CA GLN A 82 10.48 22.22 10.71
C GLN A 82 9.61 23.29 11.38
N GLY A 83 9.72 23.45 12.70
CA GLY A 83 8.97 24.45 13.46
C GLY A 83 8.66 24.02 14.89
N ASN A 84 8.35 25.01 15.74
CA ASN A 84 7.92 24.80 17.12
C ASN A 84 6.55 24.07 17.17
N ILE A 85 6.22 23.35 18.24
CA ILE A 85 4.98 22.56 18.34
C ILE A 85 3.74 23.42 18.04
N THR A 86 3.73 24.67 18.53
CA THR A 86 2.67 25.65 18.26
C THR A 86 2.55 25.99 16.78
N GLN A 87 3.66 26.18 16.07
CA GLN A 87 3.63 26.41 14.62
C GLN A 87 3.08 25.18 13.88
N ARG A 88 3.51 23.98 14.27
CA ARG A 88 3.00 22.73 13.66
C ARG A 88 1.49 22.56 13.89
N LEU A 89 1.00 22.91 15.08
CA LEU A 89 -0.44 22.89 15.39
C LEU A 89 -1.21 23.94 14.59
N ILE A 90 -0.69 25.16 14.47
CA ILE A 90 -1.33 26.23 13.69
C ILE A 90 -1.35 25.88 12.20
N TYR A 91 -0.22 25.48 11.62
CA TYR A 91 -0.16 25.06 10.21
C TYR A 91 -1.01 23.81 9.96
N GLY A 92 -0.97 22.83 10.85
CA GLY A 92 -1.81 21.64 10.77
C GLY A 92 -3.30 21.97 10.85
N GLY A 93 -3.68 22.83 11.80
CA GLY A 93 -5.05 23.32 11.97
C GLY A 93 -5.53 24.16 10.80
N ALA A 94 -4.69 25.00 10.21
CA ALA A 94 -5.01 25.81 9.04
C ALA A 94 -5.20 24.94 7.79
N ILE A 95 -4.33 23.94 7.56
CA ILE A 95 -4.50 22.98 6.46
C ILE A 95 -5.80 22.19 6.65
N PHE A 96 -6.04 21.68 7.86
CA PHE A 96 -7.24 20.91 8.17
C PHE A 96 -8.53 21.74 8.05
N GLY A 97 -8.58 22.91 8.68
CA GLY A 97 -9.74 23.81 8.61
C GLY A 97 -9.97 24.36 7.21
N GLY A 98 -8.90 24.75 6.50
CA GLY A 98 -8.97 25.24 5.13
C GLY A 98 -9.44 24.16 4.14
N THR A 99 -8.98 22.91 4.30
CA THR A 99 -9.47 21.78 3.50
C THR A 99 -10.93 21.46 3.80
N LEU A 100 -11.37 21.48 5.07
CA LEU A 100 -12.78 21.31 5.41
C LEU A 100 -13.68 22.40 4.79
N LEU A 101 -13.25 23.66 4.84
CA LEU A 101 -13.97 24.76 4.19
C LEU A 101 -14.01 24.60 2.67
N ALA A 102 -12.88 24.29 2.04
CA ALA A 102 -12.80 24.08 0.60
C ALA A 102 -13.69 22.89 0.16
N ILE A 103 -13.64 21.79 0.91
CA ILE A 103 -14.49 20.61 0.66
C ILE A 103 -15.97 20.99 0.78
N ASN A 104 -16.34 21.75 1.81
CA ASN A 104 -17.71 22.22 1.98
C ASN A 104 -18.16 23.10 0.81
N LEU A 105 -17.33 24.06 0.38
CA LEU A 105 -17.66 24.95 -0.74
C LEU A 105 -17.73 24.23 -2.10
N ILE A 106 -16.88 23.22 -2.32
CA ILE A 106 -16.77 22.52 -3.62
C ILE A 106 -17.77 21.37 -3.74
N PHE A 107 -17.82 20.49 -2.74
CA PHE A 107 -18.61 19.25 -2.80
C PHE A 107 -19.98 19.39 -2.15
N ASN A 108 -20.16 20.34 -1.24
CA ASN A 108 -21.39 20.55 -0.50
C ASN A 108 -22.20 21.75 -1.02
N ARG A 109 -21.97 22.19 -2.27
CA ARG A 109 -22.75 23.28 -2.89
C ARG A 109 -24.23 22.93 -3.09
N GLU A 110 -24.53 21.63 -3.14
CA GLU A 110 -25.87 21.05 -3.00
C GLU A 110 -25.96 20.35 -1.64
N THR A 111 -25.99 21.13 -0.56
CA THR A 111 -26.28 20.59 0.77
C THR A 111 -27.70 20.03 0.79
N ARG A 112 -27.92 19.00 1.61
CA ARG A 112 -29.27 18.54 1.94
C ARG A 112 -30.20 19.72 2.29
N GLU A 113 -31.39 19.74 1.70
CA GLU A 113 -32.35 20.86 1.81
C GLU A 113 -33.04 20.95 3.19
N ASP A 114 -32.92 19.90 4.01
CA ASP A 114 -33.59 19.76 5.31
C ASP A 114 -32.85 20.39 6.51
N GLY A 115 -31.76 21.15 6.28
CA GLY A 115 -31.06 21.90 7.35
C GLY A 115 -30.34 21.07 8.42
N GLY A 116 -30.38 19.72 8.36
CA GLY A 116 -29.69 18.81 9.28
C GLY A 116 -29.94 17.33 8.97
N MET A 117 -29.21 16.43 9.64
CA MET A 117 -29.47 14.99 9.56
C MET A 117 -30.60 14.60 10.52
N PRO A 118 -31.69 13.95 10.05
CA PRO A 118 -32.75 13.42 10.91
C PRO A 118 -32.17 12.59 12.05
N PRO A 119 -32.76 12.66 13.26
CA PRO A 119 -32.22 11.99 14.44
C PRO A 119 -32.12 10.46 14.25
N PHE A 120 -33.04 9.86 13.49
CA PHE A 120 -33.00 8.44 13.18
C PHE A 120 -31.79 8.08 12.29
N GLU A 121 -31.60 8.77 11.16
CA GLU A 121 -30.45 8.57 10.27
C GLU A 121 -29.12 8.76 11.02
N ARG A 122 -29.04 9.79 11.87
CA ARG A 122 -27.84 10.07 12.68
C ARG A 122 -27.55 8.95 13.66
N SER A 123 -28.57 8.44 14.36
CA SER A 123 -28.41 7.33 15.31
C SER A 123 -27.97 6.05 14.57
N TYR A 124 -28.57 5.76 13.41
CA TYR A 124 -28.23 4.61 12.59
C TYR A 124 -26.78 4.67 12.10
N LEU A 125 -26.37 5.83 11.59
CA LEU A 125 -25.01 6.05 11.11
C LEU A 125 -24.00 5.94 12.25
N ASN A 126 -24.28 6.55 13.41
CA ASN A 126 -23.42 6.46 14.59
C ASN A 126 -23.26 5.02 15.07
N ASP A 127 -24.38 4.30 15.22
CA ASP A 127 -24.36 2.89 15.61
C ASP A 127 -23.50 2.07 14.63
N THR A 128 -23.63 2.30 13.34
CA THR A 128 -22.82 1.61 12.31
C THR A 128 -21.34 1.92 12.47
N PHE A 129 -20.96 3.19 12.65
CA PHE A 129 -19.57 3.58 12.88
C PHE A 129 -19.01 3.03 14.21
N LEU A 130 -19.84 2.91 15.24
CA LEU A 130 -19.45 2.31 16.52
C LEU A 130 -19.09 0.84 16.32
N HIS A 131 -19.94 0.08 15.61
CA HIS A 131 -19.65 -1.31 15.27
C HIS A 131 -18.39 -1.43 14.43
N THR A 132 -18.23 -0.61 13.38
CA THR A 132 -17.02 -0.58 12.56
C THR A 132 -15.78 -0.31 13.42
N GLY A 133 -15.82 0.73 14.27
CA GLY A 133 -14.72 1.10 15.16
C GLY A 133 -14.35 -0.02 16.14
N LEU A 134 -15.35 -0.70 16.72
CA LEU A 134 -15.12 -1.88 17.54
C LEU A 134 -14.49 -3.03 16.75
N GLY A 135 -14.98 -3.32 15.55
CA GLY A 135 -14.45 -4.36 14.67
C GLY A 135 -12.97 -4.13 14.37
N ILE A 136 -12.61 -2.91 13.98
CA ILE A 136 -11.22 -2.52 13.73
C ILE A 136 -10.35 -2.61 15.00
N GLY A 137 -10.90 -2.22 16.15
CA GLY A 137 -10.23 -2.38 17.44
C GLY A 137 -9.92 -3.85 17.74
N ILE A 138 -10.90 -4.73 17.54
CA ILE A 138 -10.75 -6.19 17.68
C ILE A 138 -9.69 -6.69 16.70
N ILE A 139 -9.74 -6.29 15.43
CA ILE A 139 -8.76 -6.67 14.40
C ILE A 139 -7.35 -6.28 14.83
N GLY A 140 -7.14 -5.04 15.29
CA GLY A 140 -5.82 -4.54 15.68
C GLY A 140 -5.24 -5.31 16.88
N ILE A 141 -6.05 -5.54 17.91
CA ILE A 141 -5.65 -6.29 19.11
C ILE A 141 -5.37 -7.75 18.75
N ALA A 142 -6.28 -8.39 18.03
CA ALA A 142 -6.16 -9.80 17.63
C ALA A 142 -4.96 -10.01 16.68
N ALA A 143 -4.75 -9.11 15.71
CA ALA A 143 -3.61 -9.20 14.79
C ALA A 143 -2.29 -9.11 15.53
N ARG A 144 -2.20 -8.23 16.55
CA ARG A 144 -1.02 -8.13 17.42
C ARG A 144 -0.83 -9.40 18.24
N ALA A 145 -1.89 -9.91 18.87
CA ALA A 145 -1.82 -11.14 19.66
C ALA A 145 -1.38 -12.34 18.80
N LEU A 146 -1.94 -12.49 17.60
CA LEU A 146 -1.57 -13.52 16.64
C LEU A 146 -0.10 -13.39 16.22
N HIS A 147 0.36 -12.17 15.93
CA HIS A 147 1.75 -11.91 15.58
C HIS A 147 2.72 -12.33 16.70
N LEU A 148 2.42 -11.95 17.95
CA LEU A 148 3.21 -12.31 19.13
C LEU A 148 3.24 -13.83 19.37
N ASN A 149 2.15 -14.53 19.06
CA ASN A 149 2.05 -15.99 19.16
C ASN A 149 2.71 -16.73 17.98
N GLY A 150 3.43 -16.03 17.09
CA GLY A 150 4.13 -16.63 15.96
C GLY A 150 3.23 -17.03 14.78
N TRP A 151 1.94 -16.67 14.80
CA TRP A 151 1.00 -16.97 13.71
C TRP A 151 1.46 -16.37 12.38
N SER A 152 1.98 -15.14 12.40
CA SER A 152 2.45 -14.47 11.18
C SER A 152 3.61 -15.21 10.51
N TYR A 153 4.52 -15.81 11.29
CA TYR A 153 5.60 -16.62 10.75
C TYR A 153 5.08 -17.92 10.12
N ARG A 154 4.12 -18.58 10.77
CA ARG A 154 3.47 -19.80 10.25
C ARG A 154 2.69 -19.53 8.97
N LEU A 155 2.03 -18.38 8.89
CA LEU A 155 1.30 -17.95 7.71
C LEU A 155 2.25 -17.66 6.54
N MET A 156 3.40 -17.04 6.80
CA MET A 156 4.42 -16.79 5.78
C MET A 156 5.17 -18.04 5.30
N SER A 157 5.27 -19.09 6.13
CA SER A 157 5.86 -20.37 5.74
C SER A 157 4.85 -21.36 5.14
N ALA A 158 3.55 -21.11 5.31
CA ALA A 158 2.49 -21.91 4.72
C ALA A 158 2.36 -21.68 3.21
N ASN A 159 1.71 -22.64 2.53
CA ASN A 159 1.43 -22.54 1.10
C ASN A 159 0.56 -21.30 0.80
N PRO A 160 1.02 -20.35 -0.05
CA PRO A 160 0.30 -19.11 -0.30
C PRO A 160 -1.13 -19.33 -0.80
N TRP A 161 -1.34 -20.33 -1.65
CA TRP A 161 -2.68 -20.70 -2.16
C TRP A 161 -3.61 -21.21 -1.08
N LEU A 162 -3.08 -21.93 -0.09
CA LEU A 162 -3.87 -22.44 1.03
C LEU A 162 -4.24 -21.31 1.99
N VAL A 163 -3.31 -20.39 2.26
CA VAL A 163 -3.56 -19.20 3.06
C VAL A 163 -4.60 -18.30 2.40
N LEU A 164 -4.46 -18.05 1.09
CA LEU A 164 -5.42 -17.27 0.31
C LEU A 164 -6.79 -17.97 0.26
N GLY A 165 -6.82 -19.27 -0.03
CA GLY A 165 -8.06 -20.04 -0.11
C GLY A 165 -8.81 -20.10 1.21
N ILE A 166 -8.15 -20.51 2.29
CA ILE A 166 -8.78 -20.61 3.63
C ILE A 166 -9.14 -19.23 4.17
N GLY A 167 -8.29 -18.23 3.97
CA GLY A 167 -8.56 -16.86 4.37
C GLY A 167 -9.78 -16.27 3.66
N LEU A 168 -9.89 -16.52 2.36
CA LEU A 168 -10.99 -16.04 1.53
C LEU A 168 -12.28 -16.78 1.87
N VAL A 169 -12.26 -18.12 1.98
CA VAL A 169 -13.43 -18.90 2.39
C VAL A 169 -13.88 -18.54 3.80
N GLY A 170 -12.94 -18.36 4.72
CA GLY A 170 -13.23 -17.97 6.11
C GLY A 170 -13.85 -16.58 6.19
N SER A 171 -13.27 -15.59 5.52
CA SER A 171 -13.78 -14.20 5.54
C SER A 171 -15.10 -14.06 4.79
N ILE A 172 -15.23 -14.65 3.59
CA ILE A 172 -16.47 -14.59 2.81
C ILE A 172 -17.56 -15.42 3.48
N GLY A 173 -17.23 -16.62 3.99
CA GLY A 173 -18.19 -17.48 4.67
C GLY A 173 -18.76 -16.86 5.93
N THR A 174 -17.92 -16.27 6.78
CA THR A 174 -18.38 -15.56 7.99
C THR A 174 -19.18 -14.30 7.66
N MET A 175 -18.76 -13.56 6.64
CA MET A 175 -19.49 -12.39 6.13
C MET A 175 -20.86 -12.76 5.56
N MET A 176 -20.94 -13.78 4.71
CA MET A 176 -22.20 -14.26 4.13
C MET A 176 -23.11 -14.82 5.23
N GLY A 177 -22.55 -15.56 6.18
CA GLY A 177 -23.27 -16.04 7.35
C GLY A 177 -23.86 -14.89 8.17
N CYS A 178 -23.07 -13.84 8.46
CA CYS A 178 -23.55 -12.67 9.19
C CYS A 178 -24.69 -11.96 8.45
N ARG A 179 -24.57 -11.83 7.11
CA ARG A 179 -25.62 -11.24 6.26
C ARG A 179 -26.89 -12.06 6.17
N ALA A 180 -26.76 -13.39 6.16
CA ALA A 180 -27.91 -14.29 6.14
C ALA A 180 -28.60 -14.41 7.51
N THR A 181 -27.93 -14.03 8.59
CA THR A 181 -28.48 -14.17 9.95
C THR A 181 -29.38 -12.98 10.30
N PRO A 182 -30.65 -13.22 10.67
CA PRO A 182 -31.55 -12.17 11.13
C PRO A 182 -30.98 -11.43 12.34
N PRO A 183 -31.24 -10.11 12.48
CA PRO A 183 -30.78 -9.33 13.64
C PRO A 183 -31.37 -9.80 14.98
N ASP A 184 -32.45 -10.58 14.95
CA ASP A 184 -33.10 -11.14 16.15
C ASP A 184 -32.19 -12.19 16.86
N ASN A 185 -31.31 -12.87 16.11
CA ASN A 185 -30.36 -13.84 16.65
C ASN A 185 -29.00 -13.17 16.94
N TYR A 186 -28.97 -12.30 17.95
CA TYR A 186 -27.80 -11.52 18.33
C TYR A 186 -26.54 -12.37 18.52
N MET A 187 -26.62 -13.48 19.25
CA MET A 187 -25.45 -14.29 19.58
C MET A 187 -24.77 -14.89 18.34
N VAL A 188 -25.55 -15.41 17.40
CA VAL A 188 -25.05 -15.98 16.14
C VAL A 188 -24.48 -14.87 15.26
N LYS A 189 -25.17 -13.73 15.18
CA LYS A 189 -24.74 -12.61 14.34
C LYS A 189 -23.42 -12.01 14.81
N TYR A 190 -23.30 -11.70 16.09
CA TYR A 190 -22.06 -11.16 16.65
C TYR A 190 -20.95 -12.21 16.69
N GLY A 191 -21.28 -13.50 16.83
CA GLY A 191 -20.32 -14.59 16.66
C GLY A 191 -19.72 -14.64 15.24
N LEU A 192 -20.57 -14.50 14.22
CA LEU A 192 -20.13 -14.47 12.81
C LEU A 192 -19.39 -13.18 12.46
N TRP A 193 -19.85 -12.04 12.97
CA TRP A 193 -19.15 -10.76 12.84
C TRP A 193 -17.78 -10.77 13.53
N ALA A 194 -17.69 -11.33 14.74
CA ALA A 194 -16.41 -11.52 15.43
C ALA A 194 -15.51 -12.52 14.67
N GLY A 195 -16.09 -13.60 14.14
CA GLY A 195 -15.38 -14.55 13.28
C GLY A 195 -14.80 -13.87 12.04
N PHE A 196 -15.58 -13.01 11.38
CA PHE A 196 -15.11 -12.18 10.27
C PHE A 196 -13.92 -11.30 10.70
N ASN A 197 -14.06 -10.54 11.79
CA ASN A 197 -12.98 -9.70 12.33
C ASN A 197 -11.72 -10.51 12.67
N LEU A 198 -11.86 -11.70 13.26
CA LEU A 198 -10.72 -12.57 13.58
C LEU A 198 -10.04 -13.13 12.32
N THR A 199 -10.79 -13.48 11.28
CA THR A 199 -10.20 -13.92 10.01
C THR A 199 -9.43 -12.78 9.33
N GLN A 200 -9.96 -11.55 9.35
CA GLN A 200 -9.23 -10.36 8.88
C GLN A 200 -7.96 -10.13 9.70
N ALA A 201 -8.04 -10.22 11.04
CA ALA A 201 -6.88 -10.09 11.92
C ALA A 201 -5.78 -11.11 11.61
N ALA A 202 -6.15 -12.37 11.35
CA ALA A 202 -5.23 -13.43 10.99
C ALA A 202 -4.49 -13.12 9.68
N LEU A 203 -5.22 -12.63 8.67
CA LEU A 203 -4.67 -12.27 7.36
C LEU A 203 -3.81 -11.00 7.40
N LEU A 204 -4.17 -10.04 8.26
CA LEU A 204 -3.43 -8.79 8.44
C LEU A 204 -2.24 -8.93 9.39
N SER A 205 -2.16 -10.01 10.17
CA SER A 205 -1.07 -10.22 11.13
C SER A 205 0.36 -10.10 10.55
N PRO A 206 0.67 -10.50 9.29
CA PRO A 206 2.01 -10.30 8.72
C PRO A 206 2.38 -8.83 8.54
N LEU A 207 1.42 -7.91 8.51
CA LEU A 207 1.74 -6.47 8.47
C LEU A 207 2.45 -6.00 9.74
N MET A 208 2.34 -6.73 10.85
CA MET A 208 3.07 -6.43 12.09
C MET A 208 4.59 -6.61 11.97
N PHE A 209 5.10 -7.21 10.86
CA PHE A 209 6.52 -7.17 10.54
C PHE A 209 7.03 -5.77 10.15
N PHE A 210 6.14 -4.87 9.72
CA PHE A 210 6.50 -3.47 9.50
C PHE A 210 6.69 -2.76 10.83
N SER A 211 7.49 -1.69 10.83
CA SER A 211 7.70 -0.91 12.05
C SER A 211 6.37 -0.37 12.59
N PRO A 212 6.14 -0.42 13.92
CA PRO A 212 4.89 0.07 14.52
C PRO A 212 4.64 1.55 14.22
N ALA A 213 5.71 2.33 14.01
CA ALA A 213 5.62 3.74 13.61
C ALA A 213 5.05 3.95 12.19
N ILE A 214 5.22 3.00 11.26
CA ILE A 214 4.56 3.06 9.94
C ILE A 214 3.08 2.73 10.10
N LEU A 215 2.78 1.64 10.82
CA LEU A 215 1.41 1.18 11.02
C LEU A 215 0.56 2.24 11.75
N ALA A 216 1.11 2.89 12.78
CA ALA A 216 0.43 3.98 13.48
C ALA A 216 0.16 5.20 12.56
N ARG A 217 1.13 5.58 11.72
CA ARG A 217 0.96 6.67 10.75
C ARG A 217 -0.08 6.33 9.68
N ALA A 218 0.00 5.12 9.13
CA ALA A 218 -0.96 4.63 8.16
C ALA A 218 -2.38 4.61 8.75
N GLY A 219 -2.53 4.11 9.98
CA GLY A 219 -3.80 4.10 10.70
C GLY A 219 -4.35 5.51 10.87
N LEU A 220 -3.54 6.46 11.33
CA LEU A 220 -3.95 7.85 11.50
C LEU A 220 -4.40 8.50 10.18
N TYR A 221 -3.66 8.29 9.09
CA TYR A 221 -4.05 8.81 7.77
C TYR A 221 -5.34 8.19 7.26
N THR A 222 -5.54 6.89 7.51
CA THR A 222 -6.74 6.16 7.10
C THR A 222 -7.97 6.65 7.87
N VAL A 223 -7.86 6.82 9.19
CA VAL A 223 -8.92 7.38 10.03
C VAL A 223 -9.24 8.83 9.63
N GLY A 224 -8.22 9.65 9.37
CA GLY A 224 -8.43 11.02 8.91
C GLY A 224 -9.13 11.09 7.54
N MET A 225 -8.74 10.22 6.61
CA MET A 225 -9.36 10.11 5.29
C MET A 225 -10.81 9.63 5.39
N MET A 226 -11.05 8.53 6.11
CA MET A 226 -12.41 8.01 6.31
C MET A 226 -13.30 9.03 7.05
N GLY A 227 -12.79 9.70 8.08
CA GLY A 227 -13.54 10.76 8.78
C GLY A 227 -13.91 11.93 7.86
N SER A 228 -12.99 12.33 6.98
CA SER A 228 -13.25 13.38 5.99
C SER A 228 -14.31 12.97 4.97
N ILE A 229 -14.23 11.73 4.46
CA ILE A 229 -15.21 11.18 3.52
C ILE A 229 -16.57 10.97 4.21
N ALA A 230 -16.58 10.51 5.45
CA ALA A 230 -17.77 10.40 6.29
C ALA A 230 -18.49 11.73 6.46
N PHE A 231 -17.73 12.80 6.70
CA PHE A 231 -18.28 14.14 6.77
C PHE A 231 -18.92 14.55 5.45
N VAL A 232 -18.24 14.37 4.32
CA VAL A 232 -18.77 14.70 2.98
C VAL A 232 -20.01 13.87 2.63
N GLY A 233 -19.97 12.56 2.90
CA GLY A 233 -21.09 11.65 2.62
C GLY A 233 -22.31 11.95 3.48
N ALA A 234 -22.11 12.37 4.73
CA ALA A 234 -23.17 12.76 5.65
C ALA A 234 -23.81 14.11 5.30
N THR A 235 -23.06 15.03 4.67
CA THR A 235 -23.55 16.37 4.30
C THR A 235 -24.11 16.46 2.88
N ALA A 236 -23.68 15.57 1.98
CA ALA A 236 -24.08 15.59 0.58
C ALA A 236 -25.59 15.34 0.38
N LYS A 237 -26.14 15.94 -0.70
CA LYS A 237 -27.51 15.71 -1.16
C LYS A 237 -27.81 14.21 -1.31
N GLN A 238 -29.01 13.84 -0.89
CA GLN A 238 -29.52 12.48 -0.91
C GLN A 238 -29.33 11.83 -2.28
N GLU A 239 -28.86 10.59 -2.29
CA GLU A 239 -28.75 9.70 -3.48
C GLU A 239 -27.75 10.11 -4.57
N LYS A 240 -27.07 11.25 -4.43
CA LYS A 240 -26.08 11.74 -5.40
C LYS A 240 -24.95 10.75 -5.68
N TYR A 241 -24.46 10.06 -4.64
CA TYR A 241 -23.39 9.06 -4.74
C TYR A 241 -23.88 7.61 -4.86
N LEU A 242 -25.18 7.33 -4.71
CA LEU A 242 -25.72 5.98 -4.89
C LEU A 242 -25.62 5.50 -6.36
N TYR A 243 -25.59 6.43 -7.33
CA TYR A 243 -25.35 6.11 -8.74
C TYR A 243 -23.89 5.74 -9.05
N LEU A 244 -22.94 6.00 -8.14
CA LEU A 244 -21.53 5.64 -8.38
C LEU A 244 -21.24 4.14 -8.26
N GLY A 245 -22.18 3.32 -7.77
CA GLY A 245 -21.96 1.88 -7.58
C GLY A 245 -21.44 1.16 -8.85
N GLY A 246 -22.00 1.49 -10.02
CA GLY A 246 -21.58 0.91 -11.31
C GLY A 246 -20.13 1.26 -11.67
N PRO A 247 -19.77 2.56 -11.81
CA PRO A 247 -18.40 2.99 -12.05
C PRO A 247 -17.40 2.52 -10.99
N LEU A 248 -17.80 2.46 -9.72
CA LEU A 248 -16.97 1.99 -8.61
C LEU A 248 -16.60 0.52 -8.77
N LEU A 249 -17.56 -0.35 -9.08
CA LEU A 249 -17.31 -1.78 -9.32
C LEU A 249 -16.38 -1.99 -10.53
N ALA A 250 -16.53 -1.21 -11.60
CA ALA A 250 -15.61 -1.24 -12.74
C ALA A 250 -14.19 -0.83 -12.30
N GLY A 251 -14.06 0.20 -11.45
CA GLY A 251 -12.81 0.60 -10.83
C GLY A 251 -12.15 -0.51 -10.01
N VAL A 252 -12.91 -1.23 -9.17
CA VAL A 252 -12.37 -2.38 -8.41
C VAL A 252 -11.91 -3.47 -9.33
N ALA A 253 -12.66 -3.80 -10.38
CA ALA A 253 -12.26 -4.84 -11.32
C ALA A 253 -10.90 -4.52 -11.95
N ILE A 254 -10.70 -3.27 -12.39
CA ILE A 254 -9.41 -2.81 -12.94
C ILE A 254 -8.30 -2.90 -11.88
N VAL A 255 -8.55 -2.44 -10.66
CA VAL A 255 -7.58 -2.49 -9.56
C VAL A 255 -7.26 -3.94 -9.19
N ALA A 256 -8.25 -4.81 -9.06
CA ALA A 256 -8.07 -6.22 -8.73
C ALA A 256 -7.25 -6.95 -9.80
N LEU A 257 -7.56 -6.74 -11.09
CA LEU A 257 -6.78 -7.28 -12.20
C LEU A 257 -5.34 -6.75 -12.19
N SER A 258 -5.15 -5.47 -11.88
CA SER A 258 -3.80 -4.87 -11.73
C SER A 258 -3.00 -5.47 -10.56
N GLY A 259 -3.68 -5.85 -9.47
CA GLY A 259 -3.07 -6.53 -8.32
C GLY A 259 -2.73 -8.01 -8.59
N LEU A 260 -3.47 -8.66 -9.50
CA LEU A 260 -3.21 -10.04 -9.93
C LEU A 260 -2.19 -10.12 -11.09
N ALA A 261 -1.92 -9.01 -11.77
CA ALA A 261 -0.96 -8.94 -12.87
C ALA A 261 0.43 -9.53 -12.54
N PRO A 262 1.02 -9.33 -11.35
CA PRO A 262 2.32 -9.91 -11.00
C PRO A 262 2.31 -11.45 -10.85
N LEU A 263 1.13 -12.07 -10.72
CA LEU A 263 0.98 -13.52 -10.57
C LEU A 263 0.87 -14.24 -11.93
N VAL A 264 0.41 -13.52 -12.96
CA VAL A 264 0.17 -14.06 -14.31
C VAL A 264 1.26 -13.61 -15.31
N LEU A 265 1.84 -12.43 -15.12
CA LEU A 265 2.83 -11.88 -16.05
C LEU A 265 4.27 -12.27 -15.67
N PRO A 266 5.11 -12.71 -16.64
CA PRO A 266 6.53 -12.93 -16.43
C PRO A 266 7.24 -11.63 -16.00
N VAL A 267 8.15 -11.74 -15.03
CA VAL A 267 8.89 -10.64 -14.36
C VAL A 267 9.68 -9.72 -15.30
N THR A 268 9.78 -10.07 -16.60
CA THR A 268 10.54 -9.37 -17.64
C THR A 268 9.88 -8.05 -18.08
N ALA A 269 8.57 -7.86 -17.87
CA ALA A 269 7.83 -6.66 -18.29
C ALA A 269 7.87 -5.51 -17.26
N THR A 270 9.08 -5.10 -16.87
CA THR A 270 9.36 -4.20 -15.74
C THR A 270 8.61 -2.85 -15.78
N ARG A 271 8.43 -2.24 -16.96
CA ARG A 271 7.73 -0.95 -17.09
C ARG A 271 6.21 -1.06 -16.92
N THR A 272 5.62 -2.17 -17.39
CA THR A 272 4.19 -2.45 -17.20
C THR A 272 3.89 -2.74 -15.74
N LEU A 273 4.79 -3.45 -15.06
CA LEU A 273 4.65 -3.85 -13.66
C LEU A 273 4.66 -2.64 -12.69
N MET A 274 5.47 -1.61 -13.00
CA MET A 274 5.51 -0.36 -12.23
C MET A 274 4.26 0.51 -12.41
N PHE A 275 3.71 0.59 -13.63
CA PHE A 275 2.46 1.30 -13.88
C PHE A 275 1.29 0.60 -13.21
N THR A 276 1.24 -0.73 -13.27
CA THR A 276 0.21 -1.53 -12.59
C THR A 276 0.32 -1.44 -11.07
N GLU A 277 1.53 -1.31 -10.50
CA GLU A 277 1.72 -1.14 -9.06
C GLU A 277 1.23 0.24 -8.57
N ASN A 278 1.56 1.32 -9.29
CA ASN A 278 1.05 2.66 -8.95
C ASN A 278 -0.46 2.79 -9.18
N LEU A 279 -0.99 2.20 -10.26
CA LEU A 279 -2.42 2.16 -10.53
C LEU A 279 -3.15 1.34 -9.47
N TRP A 280 -2.57 0.22 -9.03
CA TRP A 280 -3.12 -0.56 -7.93
C TRP A 280 -3.09 0.23 -6.62
N LEU A 281 -1.95 0.81 -6.22
CA LEU A 281 -1.82 1.53 -4.96
C LEU A 281 -2.68 2.80 -4.92
N TYR A 282 -2.44 3.74 -5.84
CA TYR A 282 -3.09 5.05 -5.83
C TYR A 282 -4.47 5.02 -6.47
N GLY A 283 -4.65 4.27 -7.57
CA GLY A 283 -5.97 4.08 -8.18
C GLY A 283 -6.88 3.28 -7.27
N GLY A 284 -6.36 2.23 -6.61
CA GLY A 284 -7.08 1.52 -5.56
C GLY A 284 -7.50 2.44 -4.42
N LEU A 285 -6.59 3.28 -3.90
CA LEU A 285 -6.92 4.23 -2.84
C LEU A 285 -8.07 5.18 -3.23
N ALA A 286 -8.07 5.69 -4.46
CA ALA A 286 -9.15 6.53 -4.97
C ALA A 286 -10.48 5.77 -5.09
N VAL A 287 -10.44 4.54 -5.60
CA VAL A 287 -11.61 3.67 -5.73
C VAL A 287 -12.20 3.34 -4.36
N PHE A 288 -11.40 2.89 -3.39
CA PHE A 288 -11.89 2.57 -2.04
C PHE A 288 -12.36 3.82 -1.28
N GLY A 289 -11.73 4.98 -1.48
CA GLY A 289 -12.27 6.24 -0.97
C GLY A 289 -13.65 6.56 -1.54
N GLY A 290 -13.87 6.26 -2.83
CA GLY A 290 -15.18 6.34 -3.47
C GLY A 290 -16.19 5.30 -2.95
N PHE A 291 -15.75 4.06 -2.66
CA PHE A 291 -16.60 3.06 -2.00
C PHE A 291 -17.03 3.51 -0.62
N THR A 292 -16.12 4.08 0.16
CA THR A 292 -16.46 4.61 1.48
C THR A 292 -17.58 5.64 1.36
N LEU A 293 -17.47 6.57 0.40
CA LEU A 293 -18.49 7.57 0.13
C LEU A 293 -19.83 6.96 -0.31
N TYR A 294 -19.80 5.96 -1.18
CA TYR A 294 -20.96 5.20 -1.62
C TYR A 294 -21.63 4.46 -0.46
N ASP A 295 -20.86 3.77 0.37
CA ASP A 295 -21.34 3.00 1.52
C ASP A 295 -21.98 3.91 2.57
N ILE A 296 -21.40 5.08 2.85
CA ILE A 296 -22.02 6.08 3.74
C ILE A 296 -23.40 6.50 3.22
N GLN A 297 -23.53 6.76 1.92
CA GLN A 297 -24.82 7.12 1.33
C GLN A 297 -25.81 5.96 1.32
N LYS A 298 -25.32 4.75 1.07
CA LYS A 298 -26.11 3.52 1.13
C LYS A 298 -26.65 3.28 2.55
N ILE A 299 -25.84 3.51 3.58
CA ILE A 299 -26.27 3.45 4.98
C ILE A 299 -27.37 4.46 5.26
N LEU A 300 -27.21 5.71 4.80
CA LEU A 300 -28.25 6.75 4.96
C LEU A 300 -29.53 6.42 4.19
N HIS A 301 -29.41 5.77 3.03
CA HIS A 301 -30.57 5.28 2.29
C HIS A 301 -31.27 4.13 3.04
N HIS A 302 -30.52 3.15 3.56
CA HIS A 302 -31.08 2.05 4.36
C HIS A 302 -31.67 2.53 5.69
N ALA A 303 -31.10 3.57 6.31
CA ALA A 303 -31.69 4.21 7.48
C ALA A 303 -33.09 4.77 7.14
N ARG A 304 -33.24 5.49 6.02
CA ARG A 304 -34.55 6.00 5.57
C ARG A 304 -35.54 4.87 5.26
N MET A 305 -35.08 3.80 4.61
CA MET A 305 -35.92 2.63 4.34
C MET A 305 -36.35 1.91 5.62
N SER A 306 -35.47 1.87 6.62
CA SER A 306 -35.77 1.30 7.93
C SER A 306 -36.75 2.15 8.73
N GLU A 307 -36.63 3.48 8.66
CA GLU A 307 -37.57 4.41 9.29
C GLU A 307 -38.98 4.27 8.71
N ARG A 308 -39.09 4.03 7.40
CA ARG A 308 -40.36 3.77 6.70
C ARG A 308 -40.92 2.36 6.92
N GLY A 309 -40.25 1.52 7.72
CA GLY A 309 -40.65 0.14 7.98
C GLY A 309 -40.47 -0.82 6.79
N LEU A 310 -39.80 -0.38 5.71
CA LEU A 310 -39.56 -1.18 4.51
C LEU A 310 -38.39 -2.15 4.67
N MET A 311 -37.51 -1.90 5.66
CA MET A 311 -36.34 -2.72 5.97
C MET A 311 -36.12 -2.81 7.48
N ARG A 312 -35.55 -3.91 7.97
CA ARG A 312 -35.18 -4.05 9.39
C ARG A 312 -33.85 -3.34 9.67
N LYS A 313 -33.75 -2.65 10.81
CA LYS A 313 -32.51 -2.01 11.25
C LYS A 313 -31.40 -3.04 11.43
N ASP A 314 -30.32 -2.89 10.69
CA ASP A 314 -29.21 -3.84 10.69
C ASP A 314 -27.85 -3.15 10.51
N THR A 315 -27.37 -2.55 11.60
CA THR A 315 -26.14 -1.76 11.62
C THR A 315 -24.88 -2.62 11.53
N VAL A 316 -24.95 -3.90 11.93
CA VAL A 316 -23.80 -4.83 11.90
C VAL A 316 -23.46 -5.22 10.46
N ASN A 317 -24.48 -5.47 9.62
CA ASN A 317 -24.22 -5.85 8.24
C ASN A 317 -23.67 -4.69 7.40
N GLU A 318 -24.07 -3.46 7.72
CA GLU A 318 -23.50 -2.26 7.13
C GLU A 318 -22.08 -1.97 7.66
N SER A 319 -21.81 -2.29 8.93
CA SER A 319 -20.47 -2.06 9.51
C SER A 319 -19.40 -2.88 8.79
N ILE A 320 -19.74 -4.10 8.34
CA ILE A 320 -18.81 -4.99 7.63
C ILE A 320 -18.31 -4.35 6.32
N SER A 321 -19.15 -3.64 5.57
CA SER A 321 -18.71 -3.03 4.30
C SER A 321 -17.78 -1.85 4.56
N LEU A 322 -18.10 -1.00 5.53
CA LEU A 322 -17.21 0.08 6.00
C LEU A 322 -15.88 -0.47 6.57
N GLU A 323 -15.92 -1.59 7.31
CA GLU A 323 -14.72 -2.26 7.82
C GLU A 323 -13.80 -2.70 6.67
N LEU A 324 -14.37 -3.33 5.63
CA LEU A 324 -13.61 -3.77 4.45
C LEU A 324 -12.97 -2.59 3.72
N ASP A 325 -13.71 -1.49 3.54
CA ASP A 325 -13.17 -0.29 2.92
C ASP A 325 -12.02 0.31 3.73
N LEU A 326 -12.17 0.39 5.05
CA LEU A 326 -11.10 0.89 5.91
C LEU A 326 -9.85 -0.01 5.82
N ILE A 327 -10.03 -1.33 5.89
CA ILE A 327 -8.92 -2.28 5.79
C ILE A 327 -8.20 -2.11 4.46
N ASN A 328 -8.94 -1.99 3.35
CA ASN A 328 -8.36 -1.82 2.02
C ASN A 328 -7.57 -0.51 1.89
N ILE A 329 -8.10 0.61 2.40
CA ILE A 329 -7.38 1.89 2.43
C ILE A 329 -6.13 1.78 3.32
N PHE A 330 -6.26 1.16 4.50
CA PHE A 330 -5.18 1.01 5.46
C PHE A 330 -4.01 0.20 4.91
N VAL A 331 -4.27 -0.98 4.35
CA VAL A 331 -3.23 -1.85 3.77
C VAL A 331 -2.45 -1.11 2.68
N ARG A 332 -3.15 -0.37 1.82
CA ARG A 332 -2.52 0.45 0.77
C ARG A 332 -1.70 1.58 1.36
N MET A 333 -2.19 2.25 2.40
CA MET A 333 -1.44 3.29 3.09
C MET A 333 -0.16 2.75 3.74
N VAL A 334 -0.23 1.58 4.38
CA VAL A 334 0.95 0.89 4.93
C VAL A 334 1.97 0.60 3.83
N GLN A 335 1.53 0.10 2.68
CA GLN A 335 2.41 -0.20 1.54
C GLN A 335 3.07 1.07 0.97
N ILE A 336 2.29 2.14 0.76
CA ILE A 336 2.82 3.42 0.27
C ILE A 336 3.90 3.96 1.22
N LEU A 337 3.63 3.95 2.53
CA LEU A 337 4.59 4.43 3.53
C LEU A 337 5.83 3.53 3.66
N ALA A 338 5.65 2.21 3.53
CA ALA A 338 6.76 1.26 3.53
C ALA A 338 7.70 1.48 2.32
N LEU A 339 7.14 1.71 1.13
CA LEU A 339 7.89 2.03 -0.08
C LEU A 339 8.65 3.37 0.05
N GLN A 340 8.01 4.39 0.63
CA GLN A 340 8.65 5.68 0.87
C GLN A 340 9.82 5.59 1.87
N GLN A 341 9.68 4.82 2.95
CA GLN A 341 10.79 4.59 3.89
C GLN A 341 11.95 3.82 3.27
N GLY A 342 11.66 2.81 2.44
CA GLY A 342 12.68 2.08 1.69
C GLY A 342 13.47 2.96 0.71
N ARG A 343 12.84 4.04 0.22
CA ARG A 343 13.45 5.03 -0.67
C ARG A 343 14.34 6.03 0.07
N ASN A 344 13.95 6.48 1.27
CA ASN A 344 14.73 7.46 2.05
C ASN A 344 15.97 6.86 2.75
N ARG A 345 16.08 5.53 2.81
CA ARG A 345 17.25 4.82 3.38
C ARG A 345 18.31 4.45 2.34
N ARG A 346 18.19 4.93 1.10
CA ARG A 346 19.14 4.72 0.01
C ARG A 346 19.71 6.03 -0.47
#